data_AF-A0A1Y2WT02-F1
#
_entry.id   AF-A0A1Y2WT02-F1
#
_cell.length_a   1.000
_cell.length_b   1.000
_cell.length_c   1.000
_cell.angle_alpha   90.00
_cell.angle_beta   90.00
_cell.angle_gamma   90.00
#
_symmetry.space_group_name_H-M   'P 1'
#
loop_
_entity.id
_entity.type
_entity.pdbx_description
1 polymer ?
#
loop_
_entity_poly.entity_id
_entity_poly.type
_entity_poly.pdbx_seq_one_letter_code
_entity_poly.pdbx_strand_id
1 'polypeptide(L)'
;MDYPQGKGIVDLSDKQHPKYGLTRLNESSKFLSIAREVRLMIYEYAVYINEEIEPIQVEPRSNQFVFKRYLPDPPYTLREKQPTVASLTRVCRAIYAEFEHFQPFYKIHTFSFTEMVRLRIYIAAITPSRRQAIRRISYKPSELFDHWLLSKRIFEMDPQYPVDHGTLTILSQTGLEEFTLVKTIPDELPPGTTAADELRDELREVRKYPDGLHTMRNLPCFRLAFDIDPPNETEITDRLIEQISKAVEVRRQRIGTDTPKWFKQLKKFRCIENAMREVSDLDILGEDRVALNRVGSTFGPVSSRTRNKCRLPNSIGQRVKSRPRYSADGILTTFTCKMYDIRWDGTDVQCLVCVYPRVEDKVWEDISALLVPENIYHIIRFYRDIMSQDDPSRLAEIKSKPTLRDIIEIEGGLHFLQHTEEEIRATKKRRRLRQLEPRLFRRQQFIPRRSRVSILRDRWVMCANQWEAYIAKLERERSLEEQERGEPEALGKA
;
A
#
# COMPACT_ATOMS: atom_id res chain seq x y z
N MET A 1 -15.40 -8.58 -39.73
CA MET A 1 -14.86 -7.27 -39.30
C MET A 1 -13.40 -7.47 -38.96
N ASP A 2 -12.50 -6.99 -39.81
CA ASP A 2 -11.06 -7.05 -39.54
C ASP A 2 -10.71 -5.94 -38.57
N TYR A 3 -10.50 -6.30 -37.30
CA TYR A 3 -9.92 -5.38 -36.33
C TYR A 3 -8.49 -5.08 -36.76
N PRO A 4 -8.05 -3.82 -36.75
CA PRO A 4 -6.66 -3.50 -37.02
C PRO A 4 -5.80 -4.31 -36.06
N GLN A 5 -4.97 -5.20 -36.60
CA GLN A 5 -3.96 -5.93 -35.85
C GLN A 5 -2.96 -4.89 -35.33
N GLY A 6 -3.32 -4.24 -34.22
CA GLY A 6 -2.39 -3.42 -33.47
C GLY A 6 -1.18 -4.29 -33.17
N LYS A 7 0.02 -3.81 -33.52
CA LYS A 7 1.28 -4.50 -33.26
C LYS A 7 1.40 -4.81 -31.76
N GLY A 8 0.88 -5.97 -31.36
CA GLY A 8 1.17 -6.54 -30.05
C GLY A 8 2.66 -6.84 -29.95
N ILE A 9 3.18 -6.96 -28.74
CA ILE A 9 4.58 -7.32 -28.51
C ILE A 9 4.86 -8.71 -29.12
N VAL A 10 3.84 -9.58 -29.16
CA VAL A 10 3.93 -10.91 -29.76
C VAL A 10 3.33 -10.93 -31.16
N ASP A 11 4.20 -11.07 -32.16
CA ASP A 11 3.82 -11.39 -33.53
C ASP A 11 3.67 -12.92 -33.68
N LEU A 12 2.42 -13.39 -33.80
CA LEU A 12 2.13 -14.80 -34.03
C LEU A 12 2.48 -15.25 -35.46
N SER A 13 2.62 -14.30 -36.39
CA SER A 13 2.95 -14.56 -37.80
C SER A 13 4.45 -14.66 -38.07
N ASP A 14 5.29 -14.32 -37.10
CA ASP A 14 6.75 -14.38 -37.20
C ASP A 14 7.24 -15.83 -37.40
N LYS A 15 7.54 -16.15 -38.67
CA LYS A 15 8.07 -17.45 -39.10
C LYS A 15 9.47 -17.72 -38.59
N GLN A 16 10.24 -16.69 -38.23
CA GLN A 16 11.60 -16.84 -37.71
C GLN A 16 11.60 -17.15 -36.21
N HIS A 17 10.47 -16.99 -35.53
CA HIS A 17 10.37 -17.32 -34.11
C HIS A 17 10.64 -18.82 -33.89
N PRO A 18 11.51 -19.22 -32.94
CA PRO A 18 11.90 -20.62 -32.74
C PRO A 18 10.75 -21.56 -32.37
N LYS A 19 9.60 -21.00 -31.98
CA LYS A 19 8.37 -21.72 -31.60
C LYS A 19 7.24 -21.57 -32.60
N TYR A 20 7.51 -21.10 -33.82
CA TYR A 20 6.49 -20.91 -34.84
C TYR A 20 5.71 -22.20 -35.14
N GLY A 21 6.41 -23.34 -35.28
CA GLY A 21 5.77 -24.65 -35.49
C GLY A 21 4.78 -25.02 -34.39
N LEU A 22 5.18 -24.84 -33.12
CA LEU A 22 4.28 -25.08 -31.96
C LEU A 22 3.11 -24.08 -31.93
N THR A 23 3.32 -22.82 -32.31
CA THR A 23 2.23 -21.85 -32.46
C THR A 23 1.20 -22.36 -33.47
N ARG A 24 1.64 -22.87 -34.62
CA ARG A 24 0.75 -23.41 -35.67
C ARG A 24 0.00 -24.67 -35.24
N LEU A 25 0.67 -25.58 -34.51
CA LEU A 25 0.00 -26.75 -33.94
C LEU A 25 -1.11 -26.33 -32.96
N ASN A 26 -0.85 -25.35 -32.10
CA ASN A 26 -1.86 -24.85 -31.17
C ASN A 26 -3.09 -24.25 -31.85
N GLU A 27 -2.96 -23.67 -33.05
CA GLU A 27 -4.11 -23.15 -33.81
C GLU A 27 -5.15 -24.23 -34.14
N SER A 28 -4.74 -25.50 -34.22
CA SER A 28 -5.66 -26.64 -34.39
C SER A 28 -6.31 -27.14 -33.09
N SER A 29 -5.95 -26.58 -31.93
CA SER A 29 -6.56 -26.98 -30.66
C SER A 29 -8.05 -26.60 -30.60
N LYS A 30 -8.88 -27.51 -30.09
CA LYS A 30 -10.33 -27.28 -29.91
C LYS A 30 -10.63 -26.00 -29.11
N PHE A 31 -9.76 -25.62 -28.18
CA PHE A 31 -9.94 -24.41 -27.41
C PHE A 31 -9.72 -23.13 -28.24
N LEU A 32 -8.64 -23.08 -29.04
CA LEU A 32 -8.36 -21.93 -29.91
C LEU A 32 -9.28 -21.87 -31.14
N SER A 33 -9.98 -22.95 -31.47
CA SER A 33 -11.03 -22.93 -32.51
C SER A 33 -12.37 -22.36 -32.05
N ILE A 34 -12.61 -22.20 -30.75
CA ILE A 34 -13.83 -21.55 -30.24
C ILE A 34 -13.88 -20.08 -30.70
N ALA A 35 -15.05 -19.45 -30.71
CA ALA A 35 -15.15 -18.01 -30.92
C ALA A 35 -14.33 -17.23 -29.88
N ARG A 36 -13.65 -16.17 -30.32
CA ARG A 36 -12.74 -15.38 -29.46
C ARG A 36 -13.47 -14.83 -28.24
N GLU A 37 -14.70 -14.37 -28.41
CA GLU A 37 -15.55 -13.80 -27.37
C GLU A 37 -15.76 -14.78 -26.22
N VAL A 38 -16.03 -16.05 -26.55
CA VAL A 38 -16.23 -17.12 -25.56
C VAL A 38 -14.93 -17.43 -24.83
N ARG A 39 -13.77 -17.43 -25.53
CA ARG A 39 -12.46 -17.56 -24.86
C ARG A 39 -12.20 -16.42 -23.88
N LEU A 40 -12.54 -15.18 -24.25
CA LEU A 40 -12.38 -14.03 -23.36
C LEU A 40 -13.23 -14.17 -22.10
N MET A 41 -14.48 -14.64 -22.23
CA MET A 41 -15.33 -14.97 -21.07
C MET A 41 -14.67 -16.05 -20.20
N ILE A 42 -14.16 -17.12 -20.80
CA ILE A 42 -13.46 -18.19 -20.07
C ILE A 42 -12.24 -17.63 -19.32
N TYR A 43 -11.45 -16.76 -19.95
CA TYR A 43 -10.31 -16.13 -19.30
C TYR A 43 -10.71 -15.25 -18.13
N GLU A 44 -11.78 -14.46 -18.28
CA GLU A 44 -12.31 -13.64 -17.19
C GLU A 44 -12.68 -14.52 -16.00
N TYR A 45 -13.44 -15.61 -16.23
CA TYR A 45 -13.76 -16.57 -15.17
C TYR A 45 -12.52 -17.22 -14.56
N ALA A 46 -11.57 -17.66 -15.39
CA ALA A 46 -10.39 -18.38 -14.93
C ALA A 46 -9.45 -17.50 -14.09
N VAL A 47 -9.40 -16.19 -14.36
CA VAL A 47 -8.56 -15.26 -13.60
C VAL A 47 -9.28 -14.58 -12.46
N TYR A 48 -10.62 -14.69 -12.37
CA TYR A 48 -11.43 -14.02 -11.35
C TYR A 48 -11.06 -14.46 -9.93
N ILE A 49 -10.84 -13.46 -9.08
CA ILE A 49 -10.61 -13.58 -7.65
C ILE A 49 -11.72 -12.77 -6.96
N ASN A 50 -12.49 -13.42 -6.09
CA ASN A 50 -13.63 -12.81 -5.37
C ASN A 50 -13.19 -11.91 -4.20
N GLU A 51 -11.93 -11.50 -4.17
CA GLU A 51 -11.30 -10.72 -3.10
C GLU A 51 -10.65 -9.48 -3.74
N GLU A 52 -10.55 -8.41 -2.97
CA GLU A 52 -9.75 -7.26 -3.39
C GLU A 52 -8.27 -7.64 -3.51
N ILE A 53 -7.64 -7.25 -4.61
CA ILE A 53 -6.22 -7.55 -4.85
C ILE A 53 -5.37 -6.43 -4.28
N GLU A 54 -4.57 -6.69 -3.26
CA GLU A 54 -3.52 -5.77 -2.79
C GLU A 54 -2.18 -6.12 -3.47
N PRO A 55 -1.75 -5.39 -4.53
CA PRO A 55 -0.52 -5.72 -5.24
C PRO A 55 0.71 -5.26 -4.45
N ILE A 56 1.67 -6.16 -4.29
CA ILE A 56 2.95 -5.92 -3.63
C ILE A 56 4.06 -6.12 -4.63
N GLN A 57 4.88 -5.08 -4.80
CA GLN A 57 6.01 -5.14 -5.72
C GLN A 57 7.08 -6.08 -5.16
N VAL A 58 7.45 -7.09 -5.93
CA VAL A 58 8.42 -8.12 -5.52
C VAL A 58 9.82 -7.53 -5.35
N GLU A 59 10.24 -6.71 -6.32
CA GLU A 59 11.51 -6.01 -6.28
C GLU A 59 11.30 -4.52 -6.62
N PRO A 60 11.93 -3.57 -5.90
CA PRO A 60 11.81 -2.15 -6.20
C PRO A 60 12.05 -1.85 -7.67
N ARG A 61 11.10 -1.15 -8.31
CA ARG A 61 11.10 -0.77 -9.75
C ARG A 61 10.92 -1.94 -10.74
N SER A 62 10.60 -3.13 -10.28
CA SER A 62 10.19 -4.24 -11.15
C SER A 62 8.73 -4.08 -11.58
N ASN A 63 8.35 -4.74 -12.67
CA ASN A 63 6.94 -4.91 -13.05
C ASN A 63 6.35 -6.23 -12.50
N GLN A 64 7.01 -6.83 -11.51
CA GLN A 64 6.60 -8.08 -10.89
C GLN A 64 5.86 -7.78 -9.59
N PHE A 65 4.68 -8.37 -9.46
CA PHE A 65 3.80 -8.19 -8.32
C PHE A 65 3.31 -9.54 -7.83
N VAL A 66 3.30 -9.69 -6.51
CA VAL A 66 2.52 -10.70 -5.81
C VAL A 66 1.29 -10.02 -5.22
N PHE A 67 0.27 -10.79 -4.87
CA PHE A 67 -0.86 -10.25 -4.10
C PHE A 67 -0.96 -11.00 -2.78
N LYS A 68 -1.28 -10.25 -1.72
CA LYS A 68 -1.58 -10.86 -0.42
C LYS A 68 -2.93 -11.55 -0.51
N ARG A 69 -2.96 -12.82 -0.08
CA ARG A 69 -4.19 -13.49 0.28
C ARG A 69 -4.16 -13.72 1.78
N TYR A 70 -5.08 -13.08 2.50
CA TYR A 70 -5.28 -13.37 3.92
C TYR A 70 -5.97 -14.73 3.99
N LEU A 71 -5.21 -15.79 4.26
CA LEU A 71 -5.80 -17.08 4.61
C LEU A 71 -6.22 -16.99 6.09
N PRO A 72 -7.45 -17.42 6.44
CA PRO A 72 -7.97 -17.32 7.80
C PRO A 72 -7.28 -18.26 8.80
N ASP A 73 -6.46 -19.21 8.35
CA ASP A 73 -5.87 -20.22 9.23
C ASP A 73 -4.46 -19.82 9.75
N PRO A 74 -4.26 -19.71 11.07
CA PRO A 74 -2.93 -19.59 11.67
C PRO A 74 -2.17 -20.93 11.60
N PRO A 75 -0.82 -20.91 11.51
CA PRO A 75 0.04 -19.74 11.49
C PRO A 75 -0.05 -19.07 10.12
N TYR A 76 -0.17 -17.73 10.10
CA TYR A 76 -0.27 -16.88 8.90
C TYR A 76 0.92 -17.08 7.95
N THR A 77 0.96 -18.22 7.27
CA THR A 77 1.93 -18.50 6.24
C THR A 77 1.42 -17.78 5.02
N LEU A 78 2.04 -16.61 4.76
CA LEU A 78 1.90 -15.88 3.50
C LEU A 78 2.29 -16.83 2.36
N ARG A 79 1.33 -17.58 1.83
CA ARG A 79 1.50 -18.31 0.58
C ARG A 79 1.34 -17.30 -0.54
N GLU A 80 2.47 -16.86 -1.08
CA GLU A 80 2.53 -16.12 -2.34
C GLU A 80 1.97 -17.02 -3.46
N LYS A 81 0.67 -16.93 -3.71
CA LYS A 81 0.06 -17.62 -4.85
C LYS A 81 0.22 -16.75 -6.09
N GLN A 82 0.91 -17.25 -7.11
CA GLN A 82 0.91 -16.58 -8.41
C GLN A 82 -0.54 -16.56 -8.96
N PRO A 83 -1.02 -15.42 -9.49
CA PRO A 83 -2.37 -15.34 -10.01
C PRO A 83 -2.51 -16.26 -11.22
N THR A 84 -3.70 -16.84 -11.45
CA THR A 84 -3.95 -17.80 -12.54
C THR A 84 -3.52 -17.29 -13.91
N VAL A 85 -3.58 -15.96 -14.13
CA VAL A 85 -3.06 -15.29 -15.32
C VAL A 85 -1.59 -15.62 -15.60
N ALA A 86 -0.74 -15.73 -14.58
CA ALA A 86 0.67 -16.07 -14.74
C ALA A 86 0.88 -17.50 -15.26
N SER A 87 0.00 -18.43 -14.88
CA SER A 87 0.01 -19.80 -15.40
C SER A 87 -0.56 -19.85 -16.82
N LEU A 88 -1.69 -19.21 -17.08
CA LEU A 88 -2.34 -19.20 -18.40
C LEU A 88 -1.46 -18.56 -19.48
N THR A 89 -0.81 -17.44 -19.16
CA THR A 89 0.13 -16.76 -20.08
C THR A 89 1.37 -17.60 -20.41
N ARG A 90 1.63 -18.69 -19.68
CA ARG A 90 2.72 -19.63 -19.96
C ARG A 90 2.30 -20.83 -20.81
N VAL A 91 1.00 -21.04 -21.05
CA VAL A 91 0.49 -22.22 -21.77
C VAL A 91 0.95 -22.21 -23.23
N CYS A 92 0.62 -21.16 -23.99
CA CYS A 92 1.07 -21.02 -25.37
C CYS A 92 1.14 -19.55 -25.82
N ARG A 93 1.80 -19.30 -26.96
CA ARG A 93 1.98 -17.94 -27.51
C ARG A 93 0.66 -17.26 -27.88
N ALA A 94 -0.31 -18.02 -28.38
CA ALA A 94 -1.62 -17.48 -28.77
C ALA A 94 -2.39 -16.96 -27.55
N ILE A 95 -2.47 -17.76 -26.47
CA ILE A 95 -3.08 -17.34 -25.21
C ILE A 95 -2.35 -16.12 -24.64
N TYR A 96 -1.01 -16.12 -24.64
CA TYR A 96 -0.23 -14.95 -24.20
C TYR A 96 -0.61 -13.68 -24.98
N ALA A 97 -0.68 -13.77 -26.31
CA ALA A 97 -1.02 -12.63 -27.16
C ALA A 97 -2.45 -12.12 -26.89
N GLU A 98 -3.41 -13.02 -26.67
CA GLU A 98 -4.77 -12.65 -26.29
C GLU A 98 -4.82 -11.94 -24.92
N PHE A 99 -4.07 -12.44 -23.93
CA PHE A 99 -3.96 -11.80 -22.61
C PHE A 99 -3.27 -10.44 -22.66
N GLU A 100 -2.27 -10.27 -23.53
CA GLU A 100 -1.58 -9.00 -23.72
C GLU A 100 -2.52 -7.93 -24.27
N HIS A 101 -3.38 -8.32 -25.21
CA HIS A 101 -4.34 -7.43 -25.86
C HIS A 101 -5.57 -7.16 -25.00
N PHE A 102 -6.18 -8.19 -24.41
CA PHE A 102 -7.46 -8.08 -23.72
C PHE A 102 -7.33 -7.74 -22.23
N GLN A 103 -6.26 -8.20 -21.58
CA GLN A 103 -5.91 -7.90 -20.19
C GLN A 103 -7.05 -8.17 -19.19
N PRO A 104 -7.67 -9.37 -19.22
CA PRO A 104 -8.86 -9.68 -18.43
C PRO A 104 -8.61 -9.48 -16.92
N PHE A 105 -7.41 -9.83 -16.45
CA PHE A 105 -7.01 -9.64 -15.07
C PHE A 105 -7.13 -8.19 -14.58
N TYR A 106 -6.78 -7.19 -15.40
CA TYR A 106 -6.88 -5.79 -14.98
C TYR A 106 -8.32 -5.26 -15.05
N LYS A 107 -9.15 -5.83 -15.93
CA LYS A 107 -10.52 -5.37 -16.16
C LYS A 107 -11.49 -5.81 -15.08
N ILE A 108 -11.38 -7.05 -14.61
CA ILE A 108 -12.42 -7.65 -13.77
C ILE A 108 -12.17 -7.45 -12.27
N HIS A 109 -10.93 -7.18 -11.86
CA HIS A 109 -10.54 -7.10 -10.45
C HIS A 109 -10.61 -5.68 -9.90
N THR A 110 -10.86 -5.62 -8.59
CA THR A 110 -10.69 -4.42 -7.77
C THR A 110 -9.31 -4.46 -7.14
N PHE A 111 -8.48 -3.46 -7.41
CA PHE A 111 -7.16 -3.31 -6.79
C PHE A 111 -7.26 -2.44 -5.56
N SER A 112 -6.86 -2.96 -4.41
CA SER A 112 -6.93 -2.28 -3.12
C SER A 112 -5.57 -1.79 -2.66
N PHE A 113 -5.54 -0.58 -2.09
CA PHE A 113 -4.33 0.05 -1.61
C PHE A 113 -4.60 0.75 -0.30
N THR A 114 -3.71 0.53 0.67
CA THR A 114 -3.75 1.23 1.95
C THR A 114 -2.94 2.52 1.95
N GLU A 115 -1.86 2.54 1.16
CA GLU A 115 -0.92 3.66 1.07
C GLU A 115 -0.91 4.27 -0.35
N MET A 116 -1.03 5.60 -0.44
CA MET A 116 -1.00 6.30 -1.75
C MET A 116 0.33 6.06 -2.49
N VAL A 117 1.42 5.87 -1.74
CA VAL A 117 2.75 5.60 -2.31
C VAL A 117 2.75 4.26 -3.07
N ARG A 118 2.11 3.22 -2.52
CA ARG A 118 2.02 1.90 -3.16
C ARG A 118 1.21 1.94 -4.44
N LEU A 119 0.08 2.67 -4.43
CA LEU A 119 -0.73 2.91 -5.62
C LEU A 119 0.11 3.52 -6.75
N ARG A 120 0.91 4.56 -6.46
CA ARG A 120 1.79 5.17 -7.46
C ARG A 120 2.85 4.23 -7.97
N ILE A 121 3.50 3.48 -7.08
CA ILE A 121 4.53 2.49 -7.45
C ILE A 121 3.93 1.46 -8.39
N TYR A 122 2.75 0.94 -8.06
CA TYR A 122 2.04 -0.04 -8.87
C TYR A 122 1.71 0.51 -10.26
N ILE A 123 1.01 1.64 -10.33
CA ILE A 123 0.60 2.20 -11.62
C ILE A 123 1.82 2.60 -12.46
N ALA A 124 2.87 3.14 -11.85
CA ALA A 124 4.09 3.52 -12.57
C ALA A 124 4.84 2.31 -13.16
N ALA A 125 4.80 1.16 -12.49
CA ALA A 125 5.53 -0.03 -12.89
C ALA A 125 4.85 -0.85 -14.01
N ILE A 126 3.52 -0.77 -14.14
CA ILE A 126 2.79 -1.47 -15.19
C ILE A 126 2.77 -0.66 -16.51
N THR A 127 2.62 -1.36 -17.63
CA THR A 127 2.58 -0.74 -18.97
C THR A 127 1.36 0.18 -19.13
N PRO A 128 1.42 1.22 -19.99
CA PRO A 128 0.28 2.09 -20.25
C PRO A 128 -1.01 1.36 -20.64
N SER A 129 -0.91 0.33 -21.48
CA SER A 129 -2.08 -0.48 -21.88
C SER A 129 -2.73 -1.16 -20.65
N ARG A 130 -1.93 -1.85 -19.82
CA ARG A 130 -2.40 -2.42 -18.53
C ARG A 130 -3.02 -1.40 -17.59
N ARG A 131 -2.47 -0.18 -17.52
CA ARG A 131 -3.09 0.91 -16.74
C ARG A 131 -4.48 1.24 -17.25
N GLN A 132 -4.63 1.37 -18.56
CA GLN A 132 -5.90 1.69 -19.20
C GLN A 132 -6.94 0.57 -19.03
N ALA A 133 -6.50 -0.68 -18.83
CA ALA A 133 -7.39 -1.80 -18.55
C ALA A 133 -7.88 -1.87 -17.10
N ILE A 134 -7.25 -1.16 -16.15
CA ILE A 134 -7.73 -1.10 -14.76
C ILE A 134 -9.09 -0.40 -14.73
N ARG A 135 -10.11 -1.13 -14.26
CA ARG A 135 -11.47 -0.59 -14.10
C ARG A 135 -11.79 -0.15 -12.69
N ARG A 136 -11.27 -0.84 -11.67
CA ARG A 136 -11.66 -0.61 -10.28
C ARG A 136 -10.45 -0.48 -9.36
N ILE A 137 -10.38 0.63 -8.62
CA ILE A 137 -9.41 0.83 -7.54
C ILE A 137 -10.17 1.15 -6.26
N SER A 138 -9.82 0.46 -5.18
CA SER A 138 -10.25 0.68 -3.81
C SER A 138 -9.07 1.29 -3.03
N TYR A 139 -9.28 2.41 -2.36
CA TYR A 139 -8.24 3.06 -1.57
C TYR A 139 -8.72 3.17 -0.11
N LYS A 140 -8.02 2.47 0.79
CA LYS A 140 -8.35 2.28 2.22
C LYS A 140 -7.24 2.90 3.08
N PRO A 141 -7.23 4.22 3.34
CA PRO A 141 -6.16 4.87 4.09
C PRO A 141 -5.97 4.20 5.45
N SER A 142 -4.83 3.53 5.65
CA SER A 142 -4.56 2.79 6.90
C SER A 142 -3.86 3.63 7.96
N GLU A 143 -3.34 4.80 7.61
CA GLU A 143 -2.60 5.67 8.53
C GLU A 143 -3.21 7.06 8.60
N LEU A 144 -3.15 7.67 9.79
CA LEU A 144 -3.36 9.10 10.00
C LEU A 144 -2.53 9.96 9.04
N PHE A 145 -1.37 9.47 8.58
CA PHE A 145 -0.56 10.17 7.59
C PHE A 145 -1.21 10.23 6.22
N ASP A 146 -1.86 9.17 5.75
CA ASP A 146 -2.59 9.17 4.47
C ASP A 146 -3.90 9.94 4.61
N HIS A 147 -4.59 9.84 5.74
CA HIS A 147 -5.69 10.73 6.09
C HIS A 147 -5.26 12.19 6.11
N TRP A 148 -4.07 12.49 6.63
CA TRP A 148 -3.48 13.83 6.66
C TRP A 148 -2.96 14.29 5.30
N LEU A 149 -2.40 13.40 4.49
CA LEU A 149 -1.94 13.72 3.14
C LEU A 149 -3.12 14.02 2.23
N LEU A 150 -4.23 13.32 2.42
CA LEU A 150 -5.51 13.63 1.82
C LEU A 150 -6.07 14.92 2.43
N SER A 151 -6.21 15.04 3.76
CA SER A 151 -6.84 16.17 4.44
C SER A 151 -6.08 17.50 4.26
N LYS A 152 -4.76 17.55 4.43
CA LYS A 152 -4.01 18.82 4.22
C LYS A 152 -3.74 19.18 2.76
N ARG A 153 -3.67 18.23 1.82
CA ARG A 153 -3.36 18.58 0.41
C ARG A 153 -4.57 18.74 -0.49
N ILE A 154 -5.71 18.19 -0.08
CA ILE A 154 -7.00 18.41 -0.77
C ILE A 154 -7.78 19.53 -0.06
N PHE A 155 -7.55 19.75 1.23
CA PHE A 155 -8.42 20.59 2.08
C PHE A 155 -7.70 21.72 2.82
N GLU A 156 -6.39 21.93 2.71
CA GLU A 156 -5.78 23.18 3.20
C GLU A 156 -5.14 23.97 2.07
N MET A 157 -5.70 25.16 1.82
CA MET A 157 -5.20 26.17 0.91
C MET A 157 -3.94 26.84 1.45
N ASP A 158 -2.81 26.15 1.44
CA ASP A 158 -1.53 26.85 1.36
C ASP A 158 -1.11 26.93 -0.12
N PRO A 159 -1.19 28.11 -0.76
CA PRO A 159 -0.85 28.30 -2.18
C PRO A 159 0.61 27.94 -2.52
N GLN A 160 1.47 27.66 -1.54
CA GLN A 160 2.83 27.18 -1.77
C GLN A 160 2.95 25.66 -1.96
N TYR A 161 1.89 24.87 -1.70
CA TYR A 161 1.92 23.42 -1.87
C TYR A 161 1.24 23.00 -3.17
N PRO A 162 1.99 22.54 -4.19
CA PRO A 162 1.37 22.05 -5.40
C PRO A 162 0.54 20.81 -5.08
N VAL A 163 -0.75 20.84 -5.43
CA VAL A 163 -1.63 19.69 -5.52
C VAL A 163 -0.85 18.54 -6.14
N ASP A 164 -1.00 17.32 -5.62
CA ASP A 164 -0.29 16.14 -6.14
C ASP A 164 -0.83 15.71 -7.51
N HIS A 165 -0.58 16.56 -8.50
CA HIS A 165 -0.86 16.32 -9.90
C HIS A 165 -0.26 14.99 -10.35
N GLY A 166 0.81 14.51 -9.71
CA GLY A 166 1.42 13.21 -10.03
C GLY A 166 0.42 12.06 -9.92
N THR A 167 -0.30 11.95 -8.80
CA THR A 167 -1.27 10.85 -8.59
C THR A 167 -2.46 10.99 -9.52
N LEU A 168 -3.03 12.19 -9.61
CA LEU A 168 -4.20 12.45 -10.44
C LEU A 168 -3.89 12.30 -11.93
N THR A 169 -2.71 12.74 -12.38
CA THR A 169 -2.21 12.55 -13.75
C THR A 169 -1.94 11.08 -14.05
N ILE A 170 -1.60 10.29 -13.03
CA ILE A 170 -1.36 8.85 -13.18
C ILE A 170 -2.70 8.11 -13.20
N LEU A 171 -3.66 8.49 -12.36
CA LEU A 171 -5.01 7.94 -12.35
C LEU A 171 -5.79 8.32 -13.62
N SER A 172 -5.62 9.52 -14.16
CA SER A 172 -6.25 9.91 -15.43
C SER A 172 -5.72 9.13 -16.65
N GLN A 173 -4.59 8.41 -16.51
CA GLN A 173 -4.08 7.50 -17.54
C GLN A 173 -4.65 6.08 -17.45
N THR A 174 -5.54 5.84 -16.48
CA THR A 174 -6.25 4.57 -16.35
C THR A 174 -7.63 4.67 -17.00
N GLY A 175 -8.22 3.52 -17.34
CA GLY A 175 -9.60 3.48 -17.82
C GLY A 175 -10.56 3.21 -16.67
N LEU A 176 -10.36 3.89 -15.54
CA LEU A 176 -11.13 3.72 -14.32
C LEU A 176 -12.62 3.92 -14.60
N GLU A 177 -13.41 2.90 -14.30
CA GLU A 177 -14.87 2.94 -14.25
C GLU A 177 -15.35 3.18 -12.80
N GLU A 178 -14.52 2.84 -11.81
CA GLU A 178 -14.80 3.03 -10.40
C GLU A 178 -13.51 3.31 -9.61
N PHE A 179 -13.48 4.44 -8.91
CA PHE A 179 -12.46 4.73 -7.90
C PHE A 179 -13.17 4.94 -6.56
N THR A 180 -12.96 4.03 -5.61
CA THR A 180 -13.62 4.05 -4.31
C THR A 180 -12.63 4.48 -3.24
N LEU A 181 -12.84 5.65 -2.65
CA LEU A 181 -12.20 6.01 -1.39
C LEU A 181 -13.04 5.39 -0.27
N VAL A 182 -12.47 4.43 0.45
CA VAL A 182 -13.10 3.79 1.60
C VAL A 182 -12.60 4.51 2.85
N LYS A 183 -13.49 5.02 3.70
CA LYS A 183 -13.11 5.58 5.00
C LYS A 183 -13.67 4.69 6.09
N THR A 184 -12.79 4.20 6.97
CA THR A 184 -13.20 3.48 8.18
C THR A 184 -13.67 4.50 9.21
N ILE A 185 -14.87 4.32 9.75
CA ILE A 185 -15.38 5.08 10.89
C ILE A 185 -15.01 4.28 12.14
N PRO A 186 -14.22 4.82 13.08
CA PRO A 186 -13.81 4.09 14.27
C PRO A 186 -15.01 3.77 15.18
N ASP A 187 -14.93 2.62 15.87
CA ASP A 187 -15.96 2.14 16.80
C ASP A 187 -16.18 3.08 17.99
N GLU A 188 -15.13 3.78 18.41
CA GLU A 188 -15.14 4.70 19.55
C GLU A 188 -15.54 6.10 19.10
N LEU A 189 -16.80 6.25 18.69
CA LEU A 189 -17.36 7.58 18.50
C LEU A 189 -17.52 8.28 19.85
N PRO A 190 -17.20 9.58 19.97
CA PRO A 190 -17.40 10.31 21.22
C PRO A 190 -18.87 10.22 21.65
N PRO A 191 -19.15 10.10 22.96
CA PRO A 191 -20.52 9.98 23.48
C PRO A 191 -21.44 11.08 22.91
N GLY A 192 -22.56 10.67 22.34
CA GLY A 192 -23.55 11.58 21.73
C GLY A 192 -23.28 11.95 20.26
N THR A 193 -22.20 11.46 19.65
CA THR A 193 -21.92 11.65 18.22
C THR A 193 -22.47 10.46 17.44
N THR A 194 -23.36 10.68 16.47
CA THR A 194 -23.75 9.61 15.55
C THR A 194 -22.75 9.48 14.42
N ALA A 195 -22.51 8.27 13.91
CA ALA A 195 -21.69 8.05 12.70
C ALA A 195 -22.17 8.91 11.52
N ALA A 196 -23.47 9.19 11.46
CA ALA A 196 -24.08 10.06 10.46
C ALA A 196 -23.67 11.54 10.63
N ASP A 197 -23.42 12.02 11.85
CA ASP A 197 -22.96 13.38 12.12
C ASP A 197 -21.48 13.53 11.80
N GLU A 198 -20.63 12.57 12.19
CA GLU A 198 -19.21 12.58 11.79
C GLU A 198 -19.06 12.48 10.26
N LEU A 199 -19.87 11.62 9.62
CA LEU A 199 -19.98 11.56 8.16
C LEU A 199 -20.43 12.89 7.55
N ARG A 200 -21.41 13.55 8.16
CA ARG A 200 -21.96 14.83 7.67
C ARG A 200 -20.94 15.95 7.84
N ASP A 201 -20.19 15.97 8.93
CA ASP A 201 -19.17 16.97 9.20
C ASP A 201 -17.95 16.77 8.31
N GLU A 202 -17.53 15.53 8.10
CA GLU A 202 -16.51 15.20 7.09
C GLU A 202 -16.97 15.58 5.68
N LEU A 203 -18.21 15.26 5.29
CA LEU A 203 -18.76 15.70 4.00
C LEU A 203 -18.89 17.23 3.88
N ARG A 204 -19.12 17.94 5.00
CA ARG A 204 -19.15 19.41 5.06
C ARG A 204 -17.75 19.99 4.95
N GLU A 205 -16.76 19.45 5.66
CA GLU A 205 -15.34 19.79 5.48
C GLU A 205 -14.95 19.57 4.01
N VAL A 206 -15.31 18.43 3.45
CA VAL A 206 -15.20 18.09 2.02
C VAL A 206 -15.95 19.01 1.06
N ARG A 207 -16.89 19.84 1.53
CA ARG A 207 -17.55 20.89 0.73
C ARG A 207 -16.94 22.27 0.91
N LYS A 208 -16.24 22.54 2.02
CA LYS A 208 -15.59 23.83 2.30
C LYS A 208 -14.39 24.10 1.39
N TYR A 209 -13.86 23.08 0.71
CA TYR A 209 -12.65 23.20 -0.11
C TYR A 209 -12.92 22.83 -1.57
N PRO A 210 -13.08 23.84 -2.46
CA PRO A 210 -13.37 23.58 -3.86
C PRO A 210 -12.22 22.83 -4.55
N ASP A 211 -10.98 23.28 -4.45
CA ASP A 211 -9.98 22.96 -5.49
C ASP A 211 -9.36 21.55 -5.43
N GLY A 212 -9.16 20.96 -4.25
CA GLY A 212 -8.53 19.64 -4.12
C GLY A 212 -9.47 18.48 -4.44
N LEU A 213 -10.74 18.59 -4.04
CA LEU A 213 -11.77 17.60 -4.33
C LEU A 213 -12.39 17.79 -5.70
N HIS A 214 -12.38 19.00 -6.27
CA HIS A 214 -12.81 19.19 -7.66
C HIS A 214 -12.05 18.26 -8.61
N THR A 215 -10.75 18.02 -8.43
CA THR A 215 -10.01 17.16 -9.36
C THR A 215 -10.31 15.67 -9.23
N MET A 216 -10.56 15.15 -8.02
CA MET A 216 -10.99 13.75 -7.82
C MET A 216 -12.47 13.54 -8.11
N ARG A 217 -13.34 14.51 -7.78
CA ARG A 217 -14.77 14.51 -8.16
C ARG A 217 -14.97 14.60 -9.67
N ASN A 218 -14.02 15.22 -10.38
CA ASN A 218 -14.02 15.27 -11.84
C ASN A 218 -13.52 13.97 -12.47
N LEU A 219 -13.04 12.98 -11.70
CA LEU A 219 -12.96 11.63 -12.22
C LEU A 219 -14.40 11.16 -12.45
N PRO A 220 -14.79 10.79 -13.68
CA PRO A 220 -16.18 10.44 -14.00
C PRO A 220 -16.71 9.23 -13.20
N CYS A 221 -15.82 8.56 -12.47
CA CYS A 221 -16.00 7.30 -11.77
C CYS A 221 -15.76 7.36 -10.24
N PHE A 222 -15.62 8.54 -9.64
CA PHE A 222 -15.35 8.66 -8.21
C PHE A 222 -16.54 8.21 -7.35
N ARG A 223 -16.26 7.35 -6.38
CA ARG A 223 -17.18 6.88 -5.34
C ARG A 223 -16.52 7.03 -3.98
N LEU A 224 -17.34 7.33 -2.98
CA LEU A 224 -16.97 7.37 -1.59
C LEU A 224 -17.72 6.23 -0.91
N ALA A 225 -17.00 5.34 -0.25
CA ALA A 225 -17.55 4.25 0.54
C ALA A 225 -17.09 4.40 1.99
N PHE A 226 -17.88 3.84 2.90
CA PHE A 226 -17.59 3.84 4.33
C PHE A 226 -17.52 2.39 4.77
N ASP A 227 -16.45 2.06 5.48
CA ASP A 227 -16.37 0.82 6.24
C ASP A 227 -16.80 1.17 7.65
N ILE A 228 -17.89 0.57 8.10
CA ILE A 228 -18.38 0.70 9.46
C ILE A 228 -18.01 -0.63 10.10
N ASP A 229 -17.04 -0.62 11.01
CA ASP A 229 -16.80 -1.78 11.84
C ASP A 229 -18.11 -2.05 12.61
N PRO A 230 -18.67 -3.27 12.55
CA PRO A 230 -20.00 -3.51 13.10
C PRO A 230 -19.96 -3.37 14.62
N PRO A 231 -20.67 -2.42 15.23
CA PRO A 231 -20.80 -2.43 16.68
C PRO A 231 -21.60 -3.67 17.09
N ASN A 232 -21.36 -4.14 18.32
CA ASN A 232 -22.19 -5.13 18.99
C ASN A 232 -23.65 -4.67 19.23
N GLU A 233 -24.04 -3.52 18.68
CA GLU A 233 -25.40 -2.97 18.71
C GLU A 233 -26.01 -3.04 17.31
N THR A 234 -26.70 -4.14 17.04
CA THR A 234 -27.39 -4.42 15.76
C THR A 234 -28.33 -3.30 15.33
N GLU A 235 -28.95 -2.57 16.26
CA GLU A 235 -30.02 -1.62 15.94
C GLU A 235 -29.53 -0.30 15.30
N ILE A 236 -28.39 0.24 15.74
CA ILE A 236 -27.80 1.45 15.17
C ILE A 236 -27.16 1.15 13.81
N THR A 237 -26.50 -0.01 13.71
CA THR A 237 -25.90 -0.51 12.48
C THR A 237 -26.96 -0.76 11.42
N ASP A 238 -28.06 -1.42 11.76
CA ASP A 238 -29.14 -1.73 10.83
C ASP A 238 -29.80 -0.46 10.27
N ARG A 239 -30.02 0.55 11.12
CA ARG A 239 -30.61 1.83 10.68
C ARG A 239 -29.68 2.62 9.76
N LEU A 240 -28.38 2.62 10.03
CA LEU A 240 -27.38 3.29 9.19
C LEU A 240 -27.17 2.53 7.87
N ILE A 241 -27.09 1.20 7.92
CA ILE A 241 -27.07 0.32 6.75
C ILE A 241 -28.30 0.54 5.89
N GLU A 242 -29.51 0.65 6.48
CA GLU A 242 -30.75 0.89 5.74
C GLU A 242 -30.72 2.25 5.02
N GLN A 243 -30.26 3.31 5.69
CA GLN A 243 -30.16 4.66 5.11
C GLN A 243 -29.13 4.73 3.97
N ILE A 244 -27.96 4.13 4.16
CA ILE A 244 -26.92 4.03 3.12
C ILE A 244 -27.43 3.17 1.97
N SER A 245 -28.08 2.04 2.26
CA SER A 245 -28.65 1.14 1.24
C SER A 245 -29.70 1.86 0.41
N LYS A 246 -30.64 2.60 1.03
CA LYS A 246 -31.62 3.43 0.30
C LYS A 246 -30.95 4.49 -0.59
N ALA A 247 -29.91 5.18 -0.10
CA ALA A 247 -29.18 6.17 -0.88
C ALA A 247 -28.41 5.56 -2.06
N VAL A 248 -27.82 4.39 -1.87
CA VAL A 248 -27.14 3.61 -2.91
C VAL A 248 -28.13 3.05 -3.91
N GLU A 249 -29.32 2.60 -3.49
CA GLU A 249 -30.38 2.09 -4.36
C GLU A 249 -30.92 3.19 -5.29
N VAL A 250 -31.18 4.39 -4.75
CA VAL A 250 -31.55 5.58 -5.54
C VAL A 250 -30.45 5.94 -6.55
N ARG A 251 -29.18 5.77 -6.19
CA ARG A 251 -28.05 6.00 -7.10
C ARG A 251 -27.91 4.89 -8.16
N ARG A 252 -28.15 3.62 -7.81
CA ARG A 252 -28.16 2.47 -8.74
C ARG A 252 -29.29 2.59 -9.75
N GLN A 253 -30.47 3.04 -9.32
CA GLN A 253 -31.60 3.36 -10.20
C GLN A 253 -31.29 4.48 -11.20
N ARG A 254 -30.40 5.42 -10.85
CA ARG A 254 -29.96 6.51 -11.74
C ARG A 254 -28.85 6.10 -12.72
N ILE A 255 -27.98 5.15 -12.36
CA ILE A 255 -26.76 4.83 -13.13
C ILE A 255 -26.88 3.50 -13.90
N GLY A 256 -27.87 2.66 -13.61
CA GLY A 256 -28.11 1.40 -14.33
C GLY A 256 -26.95 0.41 -14.15
N THR A 257 -26.89 -0.26 -13.00
CA THR A 257 -25.82 -1.24 -12.70
C THR A 257 -26.40 -2.54 -12.17
N ASP A 258 -27.05 -3.29 -13.06
CA ASP A 258 -27.25 -4.72 -12.84
C ASP A 258 -26.03 -5.48 -13.35
N THR A 259 -25.51 -6.42 -12.53
CA THR A 259 -24.72 -7.55 -13.02
C THR A 259 -25.38 -8.11 -14.30
N PRO A 260 -24.65 -8.29 -15.41
CA PRO A 260 -25.25 -8.72 -16.66
C PRO A 260 -26.08 -10.00 -16.46
N LYS A 261 -27.32 -10.03 -16.97
CA LYS A 261 -28.25 -11.17 -16.80
C LYS A 261 -27.64 -12.52 -17.21
N TRP A 262 -26.71 -12.52 -18.17
CA TRP A 262 -25.98 -13.72 -18.61
C TRP A 262 -25.10 -14.33 -17.51
N PHE A 263 -24.61 -13.52 -16.55
CA PHE A 263 -23.79 -13.97 -15.41
C PHE A 263 -24.62 -14.74 -14.37
N LYS A 264 -25.89 -14.36 -14.16
CA LYS A 264 -26.82 -15.07 -13.27
C LYS A 264 -27.27 -16.43 -13.85
N GLN A 265 -27.23 -16.57 -15.18
CA GLN A 265 -27.62 -17.80 -15.88
C GLN A 265 -26.51 -18.87 -15.88
N LEU A 266 -25.24 -18.49 -15.73
CA LEU A 266 -24.10 -19.42 -15.77
C LEU A 266 -23.89 -20.25 -14.49
N LYS A 267 -24.43 -19.83 -13.34
CA LYS A 267 -24.39 -20.60 -12.08
C LYS A 267 -25.09 -21.97 -12.15
N LYS A 268 -25.84 -22.27 -13.23
CA LYS A 268 -26.59 -23.52 -13.42
C LYS A 268 -25.86 -24.59 -14.24
N PHE A 269 -24.65 -24.35 -14.71
CA PHE A 269 -24.01 -25.22 -15.70
C PHE A 269 -23.00 -26.22 -15.08
N ARG A 270 -23.45 -27.47 -14.93
CA ARG A 270 -22.61 -28.68 -14.73
C ARG A 270 -21.66 -29.01 -15.90
N CYS A 271 -21.66 -28.21 -16.98
CA CYS A 271 -20.96 -28.55 -18.22
C CYS A 271 -19.48 -28.12 -18.29
N ILE A 272 -18.99 -27.29 -17.36
CA ILE A 272 -17.59 -26.80 -17.39
C ILE A 272 -16.59 -27.93 -17.04
N GLU A 273 -16.94 -28.82 -16.11
CA GLU A 273 -16.10 -29.97 -15.75
C GLU A 273 -15.98 -31.00 -16.89
N ASN A 274 -17.05 -31.21 -17.65
CA ASN A 274 -17.02 -32.13 -18.80
C ASN A 274 -16.24 -31.53 -19.98
N ALA A 275 -16.35 -30.23 -20.22
CA ALA A 275 -15.55 -29.53 -21.23
C ALA A 275 -14.06 -29.56 -20.90
N MET A 276 -13.66 -29.54 -19.63
CA MET A 276 -12.25 -29.66 -19.25
C MET A 276 -11.68 -31.07 -19.38
N ARG A 277 -12.51 -32.12 -19.29
CA ARG A 277 -12.09 -33.52 -19.53
C ARG A 277 -11.93 -33.86 -21.01
N GLU A 278 -12.66 -33.19 -21.91
CA GLU A 278 -12.61 -33.43 -23.36
C GLU A 278 -11.52 -32.62 -24.11
N VAL A 279 -10.83 -31.70 -23.41
CA VAL A 279 -9.80 -30.80 -23.96
C VAL A 279 -8.37 -31.35 -23.72
N SER A 280 -8.25 -32.62 -23.35
CA SER A 280 -6.99 -33.34 -23.08
C SER A 280 -6.02 -33.46 -24.26
N ASP A 281 -6.41 -33.04 -25.47
CA ASP A 281 -5.54 -33.01 -26.66
C ASP A 281 -4.72 -31.71 -26.78
N LEU A 282 -4.80 -30.79 -25.81
CA LEU A 282 -3.80 -29.74 -25.70
C LEU A 282 -2.46 -30.39 -25.35
N ASP A 283 -1.46 -30.19 -26.20
CA ASP A 283 -0.08 -30.57 -25.88
C ASP A 283 0.42 -29.65 -24.73
N ILE A 284 0.16 -30.10 -23.50
CA ILE A 284 0.52 -29.43 -22.24
C ILE A 284 2.03 -29.61 -21.94
N LEU A 285 2.83 -30.15 -22.88
CA LEU A 285 4.29 -30.16 -22.79
C LEU A 285 4.86 -28.74 -23.01
N GLY A 286 4.44 -27.83 -22.13
CA GLY A 286 5.08 -26.56 -21.87
C GLY A 286 6.47 -26.80 -21.33
N GLU A 287 7.42 -26.78 -22.26
CA GLU A 287 8.79 -26.29 -22.10
C GLU A 287 9.65 -26.86 -20.94
N ASP A 288 10.83 -27.34 -21.34
CA ASP A 288 12.09 -27.36 -20.58
C ASP A 288 12.56 -26.00 -20.01
N ARG A 289 11.68 -25.00 -19.91
CA ARG A 289 11.83 -23.91 -18.95
C ARG A 289 11.88 -24.42 -17.51
N VAL A 290 11.40 -25.64 -17.27
CA VAL A 290 11.52 -26.30 -15.97
C VAL A 290 12.97 -26.65 -15.64
N ALA A 291 13.83 -26.98 -16.60
CA ALA A 291 15.22 -27.34 -16.32
C ALA A 291 16.13 -26.11 -16.09
N LEU A 292 15.91 -25.01 -16.80
CA LEU A 292 16.69 -23.76 -16.63
C LEU A 292 16.15 -22.81 -15.55
N ASN A 293 14.91 -23.00 -15.06
CA ASN A 293 14.38 -22.21 -13.93
C ASN A 293 14.39 -22.95 -12.58
N ARG A 294 14.65 -24.27 -12.54
CA ARG A 294 14.68 -25.03 -11.27
C ARG A 294 16.02 -25.03 -10.55
N VAL A 295 17.11 -24.57 -11.18
CA VAL A 295 18.40 -24.44 -10.50
C VAL A 295 18.54 -23.02 -9.93
N GLY A 296 17.74 -22.71 -8.90
CA GLY A 296 18.11 -21.71 -7.88
C GLY A 296 17.45 -20.32 -7.88
N SER A 297 16.31 -20.07 -8.53
CA SER A 297 15.64 -18.75 -8.41
C SER A 297 14.11 -18.86 -8.33
N THR A 298 13.55 -18.43 -7.20
CA THR A 298 12.13 -18.13 -6.99
C THR A 298 11.62 -16.95 -7.82
N PHE A 299 12.48 -16.27 -8.58
CA PHE A 299 12.16 -15.07 -9.36
C PHE A 299 12.09 -15.38 -10.87
N GLY A 300 11.00 -14.93 -11.51
CA GLY A 300 10.79 -15.02 -12.96
C GLY A 300 11.70 -14.07 -13.77
N PRO A 301 11.73 -14.20 -15.11
CA PRO A 301 12.70 -13.51 -15.94
C PRO A 301 12.55 -11.98 -15.86
N VAL A 302 13.67 -11.34 -15.53
CA VAL A 302 13.84 -9.89 -15.49
C VAL A 302 13.75 -9.33 -16.92
N SER A 303 13.07 -8.19 -17.11
CA SER A 303 12.86 -7.58 -18.43
C SER A 303 14.16 -7.36 -19.22
N SER A 304 14.09 -7.43 -20.55
CA SER A 304 15.24 -7.24 -21.46
C SER A 304 16.00 -5.93 -21.25
N ARG A 305 15.32 -4.87 -20.77
CA ARG A 305 15.96 -3.58 -20.39
C ARG A 305 16.95 -3.70 -19.24
N THR A 306 16.84 -4.75 -18.41
CA THR A 306 17.68 -5.00 -17.24
C THR A 306 18.84 -5.94 -17.57
N ARG A 307 18.66 -6.84 -18.57
CA ARG A 307 19.70 -7.75 -19.06
C ARG A 307 20.93 -7.02 -19.60
N ASN A 308 20.76 -5.90 -20.30
CA ASN A 308 21.90 -5.17 -20.87
C ASN A 308 22.71 -4.37 -19.84
N LYS A 309 22.16 -4.10 -18.65
CA LYS A 309 22.91 -3.45 -17.56
C LYS A 309 23.61 -4.44 -16.62
N CYS A 310 23.36 -5.75 -16.77
CA CYS A 310 23.92 -6.80 -15.93
C CYS A 310 24.87 -7.72 -16.68
N ARG A 311 25.65 -7.19 -17.64
CA ARG A 311 26.82 -7.93 -18.16
C ARG A 311 27.96 -7.78 -17.15
N LEU A 312 28.05 -8.72 -16.21
CA LEU A 312 29.25 -8.97 -15.42
C LEU A 312 29.54 -10.47 -15.39
N PRO A 313 30.82 -10.86 -15.24
CA PRO A 313 31.37 -12.12 -15.72
C PRO A 313 30.98 -13.30 -14.84
N ASN A 314 31.01 -14.47 -15.48
CA ASN A 314 30.83 -15.81 -14.91
C ASN A 314 31.49 -15.96 -13.54
N SER A 315 30.71 -15.91 -12.47
CA SER A 315 31.03 -16.60 -11.23
C SER A 315 29.73 -16.93 -10.51
N ILE A 316 29.54 -18.23 -10.30
CA ILE A 316 28.57 -18.80 -9.37
C ILE A 316 28.96 -18.26 -8.00
N GLY A 317 28.14 -17.34 -7.46
CA GLY A 317 28.43 -16.66 -6.21
C GLY A 317 27.34 -15.64 -5.94
N GLN A 318 26.39 -16.01 -5.10
CA GLN A 318 25.36 -15.10 -4.61
C GLN A 318 26.09 -13.93 -3.93
N ARG A 319 26.18 -12.77 -4.60
CA ARG A 319 26.67 -11.55 -3.96
C ARG A 319 25.63 -11.16 -2.92
N VAL A 320 25.74 -11.71 -1.71
CA VAL A 320 25.17 -11.12 -0.51
C VAL A 320 25.84 -9.75 -0.42
N LYS A 321 25.15 -8.72 -0.91
CA LYS A 321 25.57 -7.35 -0.66
C LYS A 321 25.39 -7.15 0.85
N SER A 322 26.42 -7.43 1.62
CA SER A 322 26.47 -7.05 3.03
C SER A 322 26.47 -5.52 3.06
N ARG A 323 25.27 -4.93 3.13
CA ARG A 323 25.18 -3.52 3.48
C ARG A 323 25.58 -3.46 4.95
N PRO A 324 26.64 -2.72 5.32
CA PRO A 324 26.99 -2.56 6.71
C PRO A 324 25.79 -1.97 7.46
N ARG A 325 25.49 -2.49 8.65
CA ARG A 325 24.32 -2.07 9.43
C ARG A 325 24.37 -0.57 9.73
N TYR A 326 25.57 -0.05 10.03
CA TYR A 326 25.82 1.35 10.31
C TYR A 326 26.62 2.03 9.19
N SER A 327 26.43 3.34 9.06
CA SER A 327 27.27 4.20 8.22
C SER A 327 28.63 4.40 8.88
N ALA A 328 29.55 5.08 8.18
CA ALA A 328 30.81 5.51 8.78
C ALA A 328 30.62 6.45 9.98
N ASP A 329 29.46 7.11 10.05
CA ASP A 329 29.07 8.06 11.09
C ASP A 329 28.24 7.38 12.20
N GLY A 330 28.16 6.04 12.22
CA GLY A 330 27.38 5.29 13.23
C GLY A 330 25.87 5.25 12.99
N ILE A 331 25.37 5.87 11.92
CA ILE A 331 23.93 5.96 11.62
C ILE A 331 23.41 4.64 11.06
N LEU A 332 22.25 4.17 11.53
CA LEU A 332 21.62 2.97 11.00
C LEU A 332 21.27 3.15 9.51
N THR A 333 21.86 2.33 8.63
CA THR A 333 21.66 2.45 7.17
C THR A 333 20.41 1.74 6.67
N THR A 334 19.84 0.89 7.50
CA THR A 334 18.60 0.15 7.27
C THR A 334 17.40 0.92 7.83
N PHE A 335 16.27 0.85 7.12
CA PHE A 335 15.04 1.51 7.57
C PHE A 335 14.48 0.81 8.81
N THR A 336 14.16 1.58 9.86
CA THR A 336 13.34 1.07 10.96
C THR A 336 11.89 1.07 10.55
N CYS A 337 11.17 -0.01 10.83
CA CYS A 337 9.74 -0.10 10.54
C CYS A 337 8.88 0.37 11.71
N LYS A 338 9.29 0.04 12.93
CA LYS A 338 8.51 0.29 14.15
C LYS A 338 9.44 0.33 15.36
N MET A 339 9.12 1.24 16.27
CA MET A 339 9.71 1.33 17.60
C MET A 339 8.73 0.72 18.60
N TYR A 340 9.23 -0.16 19.46
CA TYR A 340 8.43 -0.93 20.41
C TYR A 340 8.66 -0.48 21.85
N ASP A 341 9.85 0.01 22.16
CA ASP A 341 10.19 0.46 23.50
C ASP A 341 11.35 1.46 23.47
N ILE A 342 11.51 2.21 24.56
CA ILE A 342 12.63 3.10 24.83
C ILE A 342 13.03 3.01 26.29
N ARG A 343 14.34 3.05 26.55
CA ARG A 343 14.88 3.01 27.92
C ARG A 343 16.17 3.79 28.03
N TRP A 344 16.50 4.14 29.26
CA TRP A 344 17.83 4.56 29.65
C TRP A 344 18.81 3.37 29.62
N ASP A 345 20.00 3.59 29.09
CA ASP A 345 21.16 2.71 29.21
C ASP A 345 22.34 3.53 29.75
N GLY A 346 22.40 3.69 31.07
CA GLY A 346 23.32 4.62 31.72
C GLY A 346 22.95 6.07 31.43
N THR A 347 23.85 6.81 30.79
CA THR A 347 23.61 8.18 30.32
C THR A 347 22.98 8.25 28.93
N ASP A 348 22.96 7.12 28.23
CA ASP A 348 22.52 7.05 26.84
C ASP A 348 21.08 6.53 26.76
N VAL A 349 20.48 6.63 25.58
CA VAL A 349 19.12 6.16 25.33
C VAL A 349 19.15 5.07 24.26
N GLN A 350 18.48 3.96 24.55
CA GLN A 350 18.29 2.87 23.60
C GLN A 350 16.82 2.69 23.24
N CYS A 351 16.58 2.35 21.97
CA CYS A 351 15.27 2.11 21.39
C CYS A 351 15.17 0.66 20.91
N LEU A 352 14.12 -0.06 21.31
CA LEU A 352 13.83 -1.37 20.79
C LEU A 352 13.11 -1.22 19.44
N VAL A 353 13.79 -1.49 18.34
CA VAL A 353 13.27 -1.28 16.99
C VAL A 353 13.23 -2.57 16.18
N CYS A 354 12.33 -2.62 15.20
CA CYS A 354 12.31 -3.63 14.15
C CYS A 354 12.96 -3.06 12.88
N VAL A 355 13.93 -3.79 12.32
CA VAL A 355 14.77 -3.32 11.21
C VAL A 355 14.42 -4.04 9.90
N TYR A 356 14.06 -3.29 8.86
CA TYR A 356 13.76 -3.84 7.54
C TYR A 356 15.02 -4.38 6.84
N PRO A 357 14.97 -5.54 6.15
CA PRO A 357 13.81 -6.38 5.83
C PRO A 357 13.48 -7.48 6.84
N ARG A 358 14.24 -7.59 7.94
CA ARG A 358 14.04 -8.64 8.94
C ARG A 358 12.99 -8.21 9.95
N VAL A 359 11.73 -8.23 9.52
CA VAL A 359 10.59 -7.73 10.32
C VAL A 359 10.44 -8.46 11.65
N GLU A 360 11.02 -9.65 11.78
CA GLU A 360 10.88 -10.51 12.97
C GLU A 360 11.93 -10.24 14.07
N ASP A 361 13.06 -9.62 13.74
CA ASP A 361 14.12 -9.37 14.72
C ASP A 361 13.94 -7.98 15.37
N LYS A 362 13.55 -7.97 16.65
CA LYS A 362 13.59 -6.76 17.49
C LYS A 362 15.00 -6.60 18.05
N VAL A 363 15.59 -5.43 17.87
CA VAL A 363 16.94 -5.13 18.37
C VAL A 363 16.96 -3.80 19.08
N TRP A 364 17.69 -3.73 20.20
CA TRP A 364 18.01 -2.47 20.86
C TRP A 364 19.05 -1.71 20.03
N GLU A 365 18.73 -0.48 19.66
CA GLU A 365 19.59 0.44 18.92
C GLU A 365 19.79 1.71 19.74
N ASP A 366 20.97 2.29 19.62
CA ASP A 366 21.27 3.60 20.17
C ASP A 366 20.37 4.68 19.54
N ILE A 367 19.85 5.61 20.34
CA ILE A 367 19.02 6.71 19.85
C ILE A 367 19.76 7.52 18.78
N SER A 368 21.06 7.75 18.94
CA SER A 368 21.89 8.51 18.02
C SER A 368 21.90 7.91 16.62
N ALA A 369 21.88 6.57 16.52
CA ALA A 369 21.81 5.85 15.26
C ALA A 369 20.44 6.00 14.56
N LEU A 370 19.41 6.42 15.29
CA LEU A 370 18.03 6.59 14.83
C LEU A 370 17.65 8.04 14.54
N LEU A 371 18.47 9.04 14.88
CA LEU A 371 18.14 10.46 14.70
C LEU A 371 18.34 10.97 13.27
N VAL A 372 17.81 10.21 12.32
CA VAL A 372 17.66 10.63 10.92
C VAL A 372 16.24 11.10 10.64
N PRO A 373 16.03 12.07 9.74
CA PRO A 373 14.69 12.58 9.40
C PRO A 373 13.66 11.49 9.07
N GLU A 374 14.11 10.39 8.48
CA GLU A 374 13.29 9.23 8.15
C GLU A 374 12.75 8.48 9.38
N ASN A 375 13.52 8.41 10.47
CA ASN A 375 13.20 7.61 11.65
C ASN A 375 12.54 8.42 12.78
N ILE A 376 12.71 9.75 12.79
CA ILE A 376 12.09 10.65 13.78
C ILE A 376 10.57 10.49 13.86
N TYR A 377 9.93 10.19 12.74
CA TYR A 377 8.49 9.91 12.73
C TYR A 377 8.11 8.71 13.60
N HIS A 378 8.93 7.66 13.64
CA HIS A 378 8.69 6.48 14.46
C HIS A 378 8.84 6.76 15.95
N ILE A 379 9.78 7.63 16.32
CA ILE A 379 9.95 8.09 17.71
C ILE A 379 8.70 8.87 18.14
N ILE A 380 8.28 9.87 17.37
CA ILE A 380 7.08 10.67 17.66
C ILE A 380 5.84 9.77 17.75
N ARG A 381 5.69 8.81 16.84
CA ARG A 381 4.58 7.86 16.84
C ARG A 381 4.58 7.00 18.11
N PHE A 382 5.74 6.50 18.53
CA PHE A 382 5.87 5.70 19.74
C PHE A 382 5.34 6.44 21.00
N TYR A 383 5.74 7.70 21.21
CA TYR A 383 5.23 8.46 22.36
C TYR A 383 3.72 8.74 22.27
N ARG A 384 3.19 8.97 21.07
CA ARG A 384 1.75 9.14 20.87
C ARG A 384 0.98 7.86 21.18
N ASP A 385 1.51 6.71 20.75
CA ASP A 385 0.90 5.42 21.02
C ASP A 385 0.86 5.17 22.54
N ILE A 386 1.92 5.55 23.29
CA ILE A 386 1.89 5.50 24.77
C ILE A 386 0.83 6.44 25.34
N MET A 387 0.80 7.72 24.92
CA MET A 387 -0.17 8.70 25.41
C MET A 387 -1.63 8.31 25.14
N SER A 388 -1.89 7.49 24.12
CA SER A 388 -3.23 6.99 23.82
C SER A 388 -3.74 5.91 24.77
N GLN A 389 -2.85 5.28 25.55
CA GLN A 389 -3.19 4.27 26.54
C GLN A 389 -3.40 4.99 27.88
N ASP A 390 -4.60 5.51 28.14
CA ASP A 390 -4.95 6.30 29.34
C ASP A 390 -5.02 5.41 30.60
N ASP A 391 -3.88 4.86 31.01
CA ASP A 391 -3.76 3.90 32.13
C ASP A 391 -2.86 4.48 33.25
N PRO A 392 -3.47 4.99 34.35
CA PRO A 392 -2.74 5.53 35.49
C PRO A 392 -1.80 4.53 36.17
N SER A 393 -2.09 3.22 36.08
CA SER A 393 -1.27 2.18 36.70
C SER A 393 0.14 2.12 36.09
N ARG A 394 0.30 2.61 34.86
CA ARG A 394 1.57 2.66 34.13
C ARG A 394 2.38 3.92 34.37
N LEU A 395 1.93 4.84 35.23
CA LEU A 395 2.62 6.11 35.49
C LEU A 395 4.09 5.91 35.90
N ALA A 396 4.38 4.89 36.72
CA ALA A 396 5.75 4.57 37.12
C ALA A 396 6.61 4.09 35.94
N GLU A 397 6.06 3.25 35.07
CA GLU A 397 6.73 2.79 33.85
C GLU A 397 6.99 3.98 32.90
N ILE A 398 5.98 4.82 32.69
CA ILE A 398 6.03 6.00 31.81
C ILE A 398 7.09 7.00 32.27
N LYS A 399 7.13 7.30 33.57
CA LYS A 399 8.14 8.20 34.17
C LYS A 399 9.56 7.64 34.10
N SER A 400 9.72 6.31 34.02
CA SER A 400 11.04 5.69 33.88
C SER A 400 11.61 5.79 32.47
N LYS A 401 10.80 6.17 31.47
CA LYS A 401 11.26 6.31 30.09
C LYS A 401 11.91 7.69 29.88
N PRO A 402 12.94 7.79 29.04
CA PRO A 402 13.44 9.08 28.58
C PRO A 402 12.29 9.93 28.02
N THR A 403 12.35 11.24 28.20
CA THR A 403 11.43 12.18 27.57
C THR A 403 11.93 12.60 26.19
N LEU A 404 11.05 13.18 25.38
CA LEU A 404 11.45 13.81 24.11
C LEU A 404 12.38 15.02 24.32
N ARG A 405 12.41 15.61 25.52
CA ARG A 405 13.35 16.69 25.86
C ARG A 405 14.71 16.13 26.23
N ASP A 406 14.75 15.06 27.02
CA ASP A 406 15.99 14.36 27.38
C ASP A 406 16.76 13.93 26.12
N ILE A 407 16.05 13.36 25.14
CA ILE A 407 16.64 12.97 23.85
C ILE A 407 17.26 14.18 23.12
N ILE A 408 16.64 15.37 23.19
CA ILE A 408 17.21 16.58 22.60
C ILE A 408 18.47 17.00 23.36
N GLU A 409 18.43 16.95 24.69
CA GLU A 409 19.53 17.41 25.55
C GLU A 409 20.77 16.53 25.39
N ILE A 410 20.61 15.21 25.37
CA ILE A 410 21.70 14.23 25.15
C ILE A 410 22.42 14.47 23.83
N GLU A 411 21.66 14.80 22.79
CA GLU A 411 22.17 14.97 21.42
C GLU A 411 22.68 16.40 21.15
N GLY A 412 22.75 17.22 22.20
CA GLY A 412 23.23 18.59 22.13
C GLY A 412 22.28 19.54 21.37
N GLY A 413 21.01 19.18 21.21
CA GLY A 413 19.98 19.97 20.54
C GLY A 413 19.39 19.32 19.30
N LEU A 414 18.55 20.06 18.58
CA LEU A 414 17.93 19.60 17.32
C LEU A 414 18.92 19.70 16.13
N HIS A 415 20.23 19.61 16.37
CA HIS A 415 21.24 19.71 15.33
C HIS A 415 21.19 18.52 14.35
N PHE A 416 20.73 17.35 14.80
CA PHE A 416 20.44 16.21 13.92
C PHE A 416 19.32 16.51 12.91
N LEU A 417 18.43 17.48 13.19
CA LEU A 417 17.48 18.01 12.21
C LEU A 417 18.09 19.10 11.32
N GLN A 418 19.16 19.77 11.76
CA GLN A 418 19.87 20.78 11.00
C GLN A 418 20.92 20.13 10.09
N HIS A 419 20.56 19.78 8.87
CA HIS A 419 21.60 19.50 7.87
C HIS A 419 22.47 20.74 7.68
N THR A 420 23.78 20.58 7.84
CA THR A 420 24.74 21.61 7.40
C THR A 420 24.53 21.86 5.90
N GLU A 421 24.74 23.10 5.44
CA GLU A 421 24.62 23.40 4.02
C GLU A 421 25.50 22.49 3.14
N GLU A 422 26.60 21.98 3.71
CA GLU A 422 27.53 21.05 3.09
C GLU A 422 26.93 19.67 2.85
N GLU A 423 26.17 19.10 3.78
CA GLU A 423 25.44 17.83 3.56
C GLU A 423 24.36 17.98 2.48
N ILE A 424 23.67 19.12 2.47
CA ILE A 424 22.71 19.45 1.42
C ILE A 424 23.42 19.56 0.07
N ARG A 425 24.59 20.22 0.01
CA ARG A 425 25.43 20.33 -1.20
C ARG A 425 26.00 18.99 -1.63
N ALA A 426 26.51 18.17 -0.72
CA ALA A 426 27.05 16.84 -0.99
C ALA A 426 25.98 15.89 -1.50
N THR A 427 24.76 15.95 -0.94
CA THR A 427 23.63 15.15 -1.41
C THR A 427 23.11 15.65 -2.76
N LYS A 428 23.08 16.98 -2.99
CA LYS A 428 22.81 17.57 -4.31
C LYS A 428 23.86 17.17 -5.35
N LYS A 429 25.15 17.11 -4.98
CA LYS A 429 26.27 16.68 -5.84
C LYS A 429 26.18 15.20 -6.17
N ARG A 430 25.96 14.32 -5.18
CA ARG A 430 25.67 12.89 -5.37
C ARG A 430 24.44 12.67 -6.25
N ARG A 431 23.42 13.53 -6.15
CA ARG A 431 22.23 13.51 -7.03
C ARG A 431 22.52 14.01 -8.43
N ARG A 432 23.30 15.08 -8.63
CA ARG A 432 23.73 15.55 -9.96
C ARG A 432 24.54 14.47 -10.68
N LEU A 433 25.44 13.78 -9.97
CA LEU A 433 26.20 12.65 -10.50
C LEU A 433 25.28 11.48 -10.90
N ARG A 434 24.23 11.18 -10.13
CA ARG A 434 23.21 10.18 -10.49
C ARG A 434 22.24 10.62 -11.60
N GLN A 435 22.08 11.92 -11.83
CA GLN A 435 21.24 12.50 -12.90
C GLN A 435 21.97 12.63 -14.24
N LEU A 436 23.30 12.46 -14.26
CA LEU A 436 24.12 12.39 -15.47
C LEU A 436 24.13 10.98 -16.10
N GLU A 437 23.54 9.97 -15.45
CA GLU A 437 23.19 8.71 -16.14
C GLU A 437 21.92 8.89 -17.00
N PRO A 438 21.82 8.22 -18.18
CA PRO A 438 20.92 8.66 -19.25
C PRO A 438 19.45 8.71 -18.83
N ARG A 439 18.91 9.93 -18.96
CA ARG A 439 17.56 10.37 -18.63
C ARG A 439 16.50 9.67 -19.46
N LEU A 440 15.58 8.97 -18.80
CA LEU A 440 14.17 8.89 -19.19
C LEU A 440 13.34 8.57 -17.94
N PHE A 441 12.93 9.62 -17.19
CA PHE A 441 11.54 9.85 -16.73
C PHE A 441 11.46 10.88 -15.57
N ARG A 442 10.68 11.94 -15.86
CA ARG A 442 9.93 12.88 -15.02
C ARG A 442 10.57 13.53 -13.78
N ARG A 443 10.62 14.87 -13.84
CA ARG A 443 10.54 15.80 -12.71
C ARG A 443 9.33 15.42 -11.82
N GLN A 444 9.55 14.65 -10.76
CA GLN A 444 8.71 14.73 -9.57
C GLN A 444 9.05 16.05 -8.88
N GLN A 445 8.05 16.92 -8.70
CA GLN A 445 8.21 18.12 -7.88
C GLN A 445 8.43 17.66 -6.44
N PHE A 446 9.69 17.76 -6.03
CA PHE A 446 10.18 17.36 -4.72
C PHE A 446 9.84 18.49 -3.75
N ILE A 447 9.19 18.17 -2.62
CA ILE A 447 9.13 19.09 -1.48
C ILE A 447 10.58 19.45 -1.14
N PRO A 448 10.95 20.74 -1.10
CA PRO A 448 12.28 21.14 -0.66
C PRO A 448 12.55 20.51 0.71
N ARG A 449 13.66 19.78 0.85
CA ARG A 449 14.00 19.10 2.11
C ARG A 449 13.94 20.02 3.34
N ARG A 450 14.20 21.33 3.15
CA ARG A 450 14.07 22.37 4.18
C ARG A 450 12.67 22.41 4.83
N SER A 451 11.59 22.24 4.06
CA SER A 451 10.21 22.25 4.60
C SER A 451 9.87 20.98 5.37
N ARG A 452 10.48 19.83 5.07
CA ARG A 452 10.23 18.59 5.82
C ARG A 452 10.85 18.61 7.21
N VAL A 453 12.06 19.15 7.31
CA VAL A 453 12.79 19.27 8.58
C VAL A 453 12.07 20.18 9.55
N SER A 454 11.60 21.35 9.09
CA SER A 454 10.86 22.29 9.96
C SER A 454 9.59 21.64 10.51
N ILE A 455 8.84 20.93 9.66
CA ILE A 455 7.62 20.22 10.09
C ILE A 455 7.93 19.14 11.14
N LEU A 456 9.01 18.38 10.96
CA LEU A 456 9.41 17.36 11.94
C LEU A 456 9.82 17.99 13.27
N ARG A 457 10.52 19.12 13.22
CA ARG A 457 10.87 19.91 14.42
C ARG A 457 9.62 20.37 15.17
N ASP A 458 8.67 21.00 14.48
CA ASP A 458 7.46 21.51 15.12
C ASP A 458 6.63 20.38 15.74
N ARG A 459 6.54 19.24 15.04
CA ARG A 459 5.87 18.03 15.56
C ARG A 459 6.56 17.45 16.78
N TRP A 460 7.90 17.46 16.80
CA TRP A 460 8.65 16.99 17.95
C TRP A 460 8.35 17.86 19.18
N VAL A 461 8.46 19.18 19.04
CA VAL A 461 8.19 20.13 20.12
C VAL A 461 6.75 19.99 20.62
N MET A 462 5.78 19.89 19.71
CA MET A 462 4.38 19.67 20.06
C MET A 462 4.19 18.36 20.82
N CYS A 463 4.79 17.26 20.35
CA CYS A 463 4.69 15.95 21.00
C CYS A 463 5.36 15.96 22.39
N ALA A 464 6.49 16.66 22.53
CA ALA A 464 7.16 16.82 23.82
C ALA A 464 6.29 17.57 24.83
N ASN A 465 5.62 18.65 24.40
CA ASN A 465 4.71 19.39 25.28
C ASN A 465 3.47 18.56 25.66
N GLN A 466 2.95 17.75 24.72
CA GLN A 466 1.84 16.83 25.00
C GLN A 466 2.23 15.76 26.02
N TRP A 467 3.46 15.24 25.94
CA TRP A 467 3.98 14.26 26.88
C TRP A 467 4.02 14.78 28.32
N GLU A 468 4.55 15.98 28.54
CA GLU A 468 4.57 16.61 29.86
C GLU A 468 3.15 16.83 30.42
N ALA A 469 2.25 17.33 29.57
CA ALA A 469 0.85 17.53 29.96
C ALA A 469 0.14 16.22 30.32
N TYR A 470 0.47 15.13 29.62
CA TYR A 470 -0.05 13.79 29.87
C TYR A 470 0.47 13.21 31.20
N ILE A 471 1.77 13.32 31.50
CA ILE A 471 2.31 12.91 32.81
C ILE A 471 1.64 13.69 33.94
N ALA A 472 1.51 15.01 33.81
CA ALA A 472 0.85 15.86 34.80
C ALA A 472 -0.64 15.55 34.96
N LYS A 473 -1.31 14.99 33.94
CA LYS A 473 -2.69 14.50 34.03
C LYS A 473 -2.74 13.22 34.88
N LEU A 474 -1.93 12.22 34.54
CA LEU A 474 -1.87 10.94 35.27
C LEU A 474 -1.49 11.11 36.75
N GLU A 475 -0.59 12.05 37.07
CA GLU A 475 -0.23 12.36 38.46
C GLU A 475 -1.42 12.89 39.26
N ARG A 476 -2.26 13.74 38.64
CA ARG A 476 -3.47 14.27 39.27
C ARG A 476 -4.49 13.17 39.51
N GLU A 477 -4.70 12.30 38.52
CA GLU A 477 -5.63 11.17 38.64
C GLU A 477 -5.20 10.20 39.75
N ARG A 478 -3.91 9.84 39.79
CA ARG A 478 -3.38 9.00 40.87
C ARG A 478 -3.52 9.64 42.25
N SER A 479 -3.29 10.95 42.37
CA SER A 479 -3.45 11.65 43.65
C SER A 479 -4.91 11.63 44.13
N LEU A 480 -5.86 11.77 43.21
CA LEU A 480 -7.30 11.65 43.52
C LEU A 480 -7.65 10.23 43.99
N GLU A 481 -7.13 9.20 43.30
CA GLU A 481 -7.35 7.80 43.73
C GLU A 481 -6.72 7.48 45.10
N GLU A 482 -5.57 8.07 45.43
CA GLU A 482 -4.93 7.91 46.74
C GLU A 482 -5.73 8.64 47.84
N GLN A 483 -6.31 9.80 47.53
CA GLN A 483 -7.19 10.54 48.44
C GLN A 483 -8.49 9.78 48.71
N GLU A 484 -9.14 9.24 47.67
CA GLU A 484 -10.38 8.44 47.80
C GLU A 484 -10.13 7.14 48.60
N ARG A 485 -8.96 6.51 48.44
CA ARG A 485 -8.58 5.32 49.21
C ARG A 485 -8.23 5.62 50.68
N GLY A 486 -7.81 6.84 51.00
CA GLY A 486 -7.42 7.25 52.34
C GLY A 486 -8.58 7.66 53.26
N GLU A 487 -9.78 7.92 52.73
CA GLU A 487 -10.93 8.40 53.51
C GLU A 487 -11.78 7.38 54.32
N PRO A 488 -11.63 6.03 54.27
CA PRO A 488 -12.57 5.15 54.98
C PRO A 488 -12.28 4.90 56.47
N GLU A 489 -11.14 5.29 57.05
CA GLU A 489 -10.81 4.93 58.45
C GLU A 489 -11.18 5.99 59.52
N ALA A 490 -11.46 7.24 59.13
CA ALA A 490 -11.75 8.30 60.11
C ALA A 490 -13.22 8.35 60.59
N LEU A 491 -14.15 7.67 59.90
CA LEU A 491 -15.59 7.69 60.20
C LEU A 491 -16.09 6.47 61.01
N GLY A 492 -15.20 5.54 61.38
CA GLY A 492 -15.55 4.31 62.13
C GLY A 492 -15.36 4.36 63.64
N LYS A 493 -15.02 5.52 64.23
CA LYS A 493 -14.89 5.70 65.69
C LYS A 493 -15.68 6.93 66.15
N ALA A 494 -17.01 6.82 66.10
CA ALA A 494 -17.93 7.68 66.84
C ALA A 494 -19.04 6.82 67.43
#